data_AF-A0ABD0RLE4-F1
#
_entry.id   AF-A0ABD0RLE4-F1
#
_cell.length_a   1.000
_cell.length_b   1.000
_cell.length_c   1.000
_cell.angle_alpha   90.00
_cell.angle_beta   90.00
_cell.angle_gamma   90.00
#
_symmetry.space_group_name_H-M   'P 1'
#
loop_
_entity.id
_entity.type
_entity.pdbx_description
1 polymer ?
#
loop_
_entity_poly.entity_id
_entity_poly.type
_entity_poly.pdbx_seq_one_letter_code
_entity_poly.pdbx_strand_id
1 'polypeptide(L)'
;MAHFVSNGDGLVVTVDSESGDVQWVQNYNSPVVAIYIWQREGLRKVPHTNVAVETLRYLTFMSGEVGRITQWKYPFPREKKTKDKL
;
A
#
# COMPACT_ATOMS: atom_id res chain seq x y z
N MET A 1 0.84 0.27 8.27
CA MET A 1 1.08 -0.13 6.86
C MET A 1 -0.06 0.40 6.01
N ALA A 2 0.25 0.91 4.83
CA ALA A 2 -0.73 1.30 3.83
C ALA A 2 -0.46 0.56 2.50
N HIS A 3 -1.52 0.15 1.82
CA HIS A 3 -1.45 -0.57 0.55
C HIS A 3 -2.00 0.30 -0.58
N PHE A 4 -1.23 0.49 -1.62
CA PHE A 4 -1.64 1.16 -2.84
C PHE A 4 -1.66 0.15 -3.99
N VAL A 5 -2.76 0.14 -4.72
CA VAL A 5 -3.03 -0.83 -5.79
C VAL A 5 -3.31 -0.08 -7.07
N SER A 6 -2.72 -0.54 -8.16
CA SER A 6 -3.01 -0.07 -9.51
C SER A 6 -4.33 -0.63 -10.03
N ASN A 7 -5.12 0.21 -10.68
CA ASN A 7 -6.48 -0.18 -11.10
C ASN A 7 -6.53 -1.08 -12.36
N GLY A 8 -5.40 -1.39 -13.01
CA GLY A 8 -5.39 -2.02 -14.34
C GLY A 8 -4.38 -3.14 -14.60
N ASP A 9 -3.29 -3.23 -13.84
CA ASP A 9 -2.18 -4.15 -14.16
C ASP A 9 -1.70 -5.02 -13.00
N GLY A 10 -2.15 -4.76 -11.76
CA GLY A 10 -1.86 -5.61 -10.60
C GLY A 10 -0.60 -5.24 -9.81
N LEU A 11 -0.07 -4.04 -10.01
CA LEU A 11 0.97 -3.46 -9.17
C LEU A 11 0.43 -3.14 -7.78
N VAL A 12 1.11 -3.64 -6.75
CA VAL A 12 0.86 -3.35 -5.34
C VAL A 12 2.13 -2.81 -4.71
N VAL A 13 1.97 -1.68 -4.01
CA VAL A 13 3.04 -1.01 -3.26
C VAL A 13 2.59 -0.94 -1.81
N THR A 14 3.40 -1.49 -0.92
CA THR A 14 3.15 -1.40 0.52
C THR A 14 4.19 -0.50 1.15
N VAL A 15 3.70 0.45 1.94
CA VAL A 15 4.51 1.42 2.65
C VAL A 15 4.24 1.34 4.14
N ASP A 16 5.26 1.61 4.94
CA ASP A 16 5.04 1.89 6.34
C ASP A 16 4.31 3.23 6.49
N SER A 17 3.26 3.23 7.30
CA SER A 17 2.38 4.40 7.45
C SER A 17 2.95 5.43 8.42
N GLU A 18 3.99 5.11 9.18
CA GLU A 18 4.61 6.03 10.14
C GLU A 18 5.84 6.72 9.53
N SER A 19 6.76 5.95 8.92
CA SER A 19 7.96 6.50 8.27
C SER A 19 7.75 6.88 6.80
N GLY A 20 6.78 6.26 6.14
CA GLY A 20 6.60 6.33 4.69
C GLY A 20 7.51 5.40 3.90
N ASP A 21 8.33 4.57 4.56
CA ASP A 21 9.27 3.69 3.88
C ASP A 21 8.55 2.65 3.03
N VAL A 22 9.02 2.46 1.80
CA VAL A 22 8.52 1.41 0.92
C VAL A 22 9.01 0.06 1.46
N GLN A 23 8.07 -0.75 1.94
CA GLN A 23 8.35 -2.07 2.48
C GLN A 23 8.56 -3.09 1.36
N TRP A 24 7.66 -3.09 0.37
CA TRP A 24 7.78 -3.96 -0.79
C TRP A 24 6.91 -3.47 -1.96
N VAL A 25 7.28 -3.97 -3.15
CA VAL A 25 6.60 -3.72 -4.42
C VAL A 25 6.43 -5.07 -5.12
N GLN A 26 5.21 -5.38 -5.56
CA GLN A 26 4.91 -6.63 -6.25
C GLN A 26 3.95 -6.37 -7.41
N ASN A 27 4.16 -7.03 -8.54
CA ASN A 27 3.21 -7.08 -9.63
C ASN A 27 2.59 -8.48 -9.73
N TYR A 28 1.26 -8.57 -9.74
CA TYR A 28 0.49 -9.81 -9.86
C TYR A 28 -0.06 -10.07 -11.27
N ASN A 29 0.21 -9.18 -12.24
CA ASN A 29 -0.22 -9.26 -13.65
C ASN A 29 -1.75 -9.31 -13.86
N SER A 30 -2.52 -9.02 -12.80
CA SER A 30 -3.97 -8.89 -12.81
C SER A 30 -4.38 -7.92 -11.71
N PRO A 31 -5.37 -7.04 -11.92
CA PRO A 31 -5.83 -6.09 -10.91
C PRO A 31 -6.15 -6.79 -9.58
N VAL A 32 -5.56 -6.27 -8.50
CA VAL A 32 -5.85 -6.75 -7.15
C VAL A 32 -7.15 -6.11 -6.67
N VAL A 33 -8.16 -6.94 -6.38
CA VAL A 33 -9.50 -6.46 -6.00
C VAL A 33 -9.71 -6.38 -4.49
N ALA A 34 -8.92 -7.12 -3.71
CA ALA A 34 -8.98 -7.12 -2.25
C ALA A 34 -7.67 -7.67 -1.65
N ILE A 35 -7.38 -7.24 -0.42
CA ILE A 35 -6.27 -7.74 0.40
C ILE A 35 -6.88 -8.28 1.69
N TYR A 36 -6.43 -9.45 2.12
CA TYR A 36 -6.85 -10.08 3.36
C TYR A 36 -5.62 -10.48 4.18
N ILE A 37 -5.75 -10.39 5.49
CA ILE A 37 -4.79 -10.96 6.44
C ILE A 37 -5.44 -12.10 7.19
N TRP A 38 -4.68 -13.15 7.46
CA TRP A 38 -5.09 -14.20 8.39
C TRP A 38 -4.93 -13.67 9.82
N GLN A 39 -6.03 -13.51 10.54
CA GLN A 39 -6.03 -13.01 11.92
C GLN A 39 -6.97 -13.84 12.78
N ARG A 40 -6.45 -14.36 13.90
CA ARG A 40 -7.14 -15.34 14.77
C ARG A 40 -7.51 -16.57 13.94
N GLU A 41 -8.81 -16.75 13.66
CA GLU A 41 -9.39 -17.92 13.00
C GLU A 41 -10.03 -17.57 11.63
N GLY A 42 -9.66 -16.46 11.00
CA GLY A 42 -10.27 -16.08 9.74
C GLY A 42 -9.55 -15.01 8.94
N LEU A 43 -10.07 -14.80 7.72
CA LEU A 43 -9.61 -13.75 6.81
C LEU A 43 -10.27 -12.41 7.17
N ARG A 44 -9.44 -11.42 7.46
CA ARG A 44 -9.89 -10.04 7.67
C ARG A 44 -9.50 -9.17 6.48
N LYS A 45 -10.48 -8.46 5.90
CA LYS A 45 -10.25 -7.51 4.82
C LYS A 45 -9.40 -6.34 5.30
N VAL A 46 -8.37 -6.00 4.55
CA VAL A 46 -7.48 -4.86 4.80
C VAL A 46 -7.82 -3.72 3.84
N PRO A 47 -7.88 -2.46 4.30
CA PRO A 47 -8.07 -1.31 3.43
C PRO A 47 -6.88 -1.15 2.46
N HIS A 48 -7.19 -0.82 1.21
CA HIS A 48 -6.20 -0.42 0.21
C HIS A 48 -6.73 0.77 -0.59
N THR A 49 -5.82 1.55 -1.15
CA THR A 49 -6.13 2.70 -1.99
C THR A 49 -5.89 2.35 -3.45
N ASN A 50 -6.91 2.52 -4.27
CA ASN A 50 -6.82 2.38 -5.72
C ASN A 50 -6.22 3.65 -6.34
N VAL A 51 -5.21 3.48 -7.18
CA VAL A 51 -4.47 4.55 -7.84
C VAL A 51 -4.35 4.23 -9.33
N ALA A 52 -4.47 5.24 -10.19
CA ALA A 52 -4.27 5.06 -11.62
C ALA A 52 -2.89 4.44 -11.91
N VAL A 53 -2.84 3.53 -12.89
CA VAL A 53 -1.65 2.72 -13.22
C VAL A 53 -0.41 3.59 -13.41
N GLU A 54 -0.50 4.62 -14.25
CA GLU A 54 0.61 5.53 -14.54
C GLU A 54 1.05 6.31 -13.31
N THR A 55 0.10 6.79 -12.51
CA THR A 55 0.37 7.53 -11.27
C THR A 55 1.13 6.67 -10.26
N LEU A 56 0.69 5.43 -10.03
CA LEU A 56 1.35 4.55 -9.08
C LEU A 56 2.76 4.18 -9.56
N ARG A 57 2.93 3.90 -10.86
CA ARG A 57 4.24 3.61 -11.45
C ARG A 57 5.20 4.79 -11.33
N TYR A 58 4.71 6.01 -11.60
CA TYR A 58 5.51 7.22 -11.46
C TYR A 58 5.99 7.41 -10.01
N LEU A 59 5.08 7.28 -9.04
CA LEU A 59 5.38 7.39 -7.61
C LEU A 59 6.21 6.21 -7.06
N THR A 60 6.38 5.12 -7.80
CA THR A 60 7.17 3.98 -7.32
C THR A 60 8.56 3.98 -7.91
N PHE A 61 8.67 4.26 -9.20
CA PHE A 61 9.88 4.04 -9.98
C PHE A 61 10.46 5.32 -10.59
N MET A 62 9.68 6.39 -10.76
CA MET A 62 10.16 7.52 -11.58
C MET A 62 10.47 8.78 -10.77
N SER A 63 9.93 8.93 -9.56
CA SER A 63 10.03 10.20 -8.82
C SER A 63 11.06 10.21 -7.67
N GLY A 64 11.98 9.25 -7.62
CA GLY A 64 13.08 9.20 -6.64
C GLY A 64 14.43 9.60 -7.25
N GLU A 65 15.37 10.04 -6.41
CA GLU A 65 16.69 10.57 -6.81
C GLU A 65 17.58 9.57 -7.60
N VAL A 66 17.20 8.29 -7.65
CA VAL A 66 17.92 7.21 -8.38
C VAL A 66 16.95 6.31 -9.17
N GLY A 67 15.79 6.82 -9.59
CA GLY A 67 14.80 6.01 -10.34
C GLY A 67 14.11 4.93 -9.49
N ARG A 68 14.02 5.15 -8.18
CA ARG A 68 13.12 4.41 -7.27
C ARG A 68 12.82 5.24 -6.05
N ILE A 69 11.55 5.35 -5.68
CA ILE A 69 11.19 5.94 -4.37
C ILE A 69 11.38 4.87 -3.30
N THR A 70 12.18 5.18 -2.30
CA THR A 70 12.37 4.36 -1.10
C THR A 70 11.54 4.85 0.08
N GLN A 71 11.10 6.11 0.08
CA GLN A 71 10.29 6.71 1.15
C GLN A 71 9.27 7.72 0.60
N TRP A 72 8.00 7.54 0.96
CA TRP A 72 6.88 8.38 0.56
C TRP A 72 6.61 9.48 1.59
N LYS A 73 6.65 10.75 1.17
CA LYS A 73 6.33 11.92 2.02
C LYS A 73 4.84 12.21 2.10
N TYR A 74 4.01 11.17 2.20
CA TYR A 74 2.56 11.31 2.32
C TYR A 74 2.15 11.37 3.80
N PRO A 75 1.32 12.34 4.23
CA PRO A 75 0.86 12.42 5.61
C PRO A 75 -0.23 11.36 5.86
N PHE A 76 0.18 10.12 6.09
CA PHE A 76 -0.76 9.04 6.37
C PHE A 76 -1.64 9.39 7.58
N PRO A 77 -2.97 9.29 7.44
CA PRO A 77 -3.87 9.46 8.57
C PRO A 77 -3.50 8.46 9.67
N ARG A 78 -3.24 8.94 10.89
CA ARG A 78 -2.97 8.06 12.02
C ARG A 78 -4.26 7.33 12.40
N GLU A 79 -4.26 6.00 12.30
CA GLU A 79 -5.35 5.22 12.87
C GLU A 79 -5.45 5.49 14.37
N LYS A 80 -6.61 5.99 14.82
CA LYS A 80 -6.91 6.03 16.26
C LYS A 80 -7.07 4.58 16.70
N LYS A 81 -6.07 4.02 17.39
CA LYS A 81 -6.20 2.73 18.07
C LYS A 81 -7.44 2.80 18.94
N THR A 82 -8.52 2.13 18.53
CA THR A 82 -9.66 1.93 19.40
C THR A 82 -9.11 1.11 20.55
N LYS A 83 -9.12 1.66 21.78
CA LYS A 83 -8.82 0.86 22.96
C LYS A 83 -9.81 -0.28 22.92
N ASP A 84 -9.33 -1.50 22.67
CA ASP A 84 -10.13 -2.71 22.84
C ASP A 84 -10.72 -2.62 24.25
N LYS A 85 -12.03 -2.40 24.32
CA LYS A 85 -12.77 -2.54 25.57
C LYS A 85 -12.81 -4.04 25.83
N LEU A 86 -11.85 -4.51 26.62
CA LEU A 86 -11.95 -5.75 27.36
C LEU A 86 -13.05 -5.62 28.41
#